data_AF-A0A7Y5DAI7-F1
#
_entry.id   AF-A0A7Y5DAI7-F1
#
_cell.length_a   1.000
_cell.length_b   1.000
_cell.length_c   1.000
_cell.angle_alpha   90.00
_cell.angle_beta   90.00
_cell.angle_gamma   90.00
#
_symmetry.space_group_name_H-M   'P 1'
#
loop_
_entity.id
_entity.type
_entity.pdbx_description
1 polymer ?
#
loop_
_entity_poly.entity_id
_entity_poly.type
_entity_poly.pdbx_seq_one_letter_code
_entity_poly.pdbx_strand_id
1 'polypeptide(L)'
;MSERIITLTKPFTFAPMIRYTAAILLIFAFAIQTFKGGFVIFDYYANTAAFAKNCINKAKPKLHCNGKCQMMKKMQEEEKKDQQIPERKFENKIEVLSSASFFCTKATTFSMLASKATAVEKDHPLTEMAYAFFHPPQA
;
A
#
# COMPACT_ATOMS: atom_id res chain seq x y z
N MET A 1 -36.38 -45.25 -23.54
CA MET A 1 -36.47 -43.85 -24.01
C MET A 1 -36.36 -42.80 -22.89
N SER A 2 -35.94 -43.17 -21.66
CA SER A 2 -35.90 -42.25 -20.50
C SER A 2 -34.50 -41.77 -20.11
N GLU A 3 -33.44 -42.40 -20.62
CA GLU A 3 -32.06 -42.10 -20.18
C GLU A 3 -31.39 -40.94 -20.94
N ARG A 4 -31.96 -40.49 -22.07
CA ARG A 4 -31.39 -39.38 -22.87
C ARG A 4 -31.83 -37.98 -22.43
N ILE A 5 -32.75 -37.84 -21.48
CA ILE A 5 -33.25 -36.54 -21.03
C ILE A 5 -32.38 -35.95 -19.90
N ILE A 6 -31.66 -36.79 -19.14
CA ILE A 6 -30.88 -36.37 -17.98
C ILE A 6 -29.58 -35.63 -18.39
N THR A 7 -29.16 -35.70 -19.66
CA THR A 7 -27.98 -34.96 -20.16
C THR A 7 -28.26 -33.50 -20.54
N LEU A 8 -29.52 -33.04 -20.55
CA LEU A 8 -29.90 -31.71 -21.05
C LEU A 8 -30.16 -30.66 -19.95
N THR A 9 -29.84 -30.95 -18.68
CA THR A 9 -30.00 -30.02 -17.56
C THR A 9 -28.82 -30.08 -16.60
N LYS A 10 -27.62 -29.72 -17.06
CA LYS A 10 -26.59 -29.23 -16.13
C LYS A 10 -26.46 -27.71 -16.24
N PRO A 11 -27.37 -26.94 -15.62
CA PRO A 11 -27.05 -25.58 -15.19
C PRO A 11 -26.21 -25.61 -13.89
N PHE A 12 -25.36 -26.64 -13.69
CA PHE A 12 -24.85 -26.99 -12.36
C PHE A 12 -23.32 -26.88 -12.20
N THR A 13 -22.56 -26.64 -13.26
CA THR A 13 -21.09 -26.48 -13.16
C THR A 13 -20.59 -25.06 -13.44
N PHE A 14 -21.46 -24.18 -13.94
CA PHE A 14 -21.05 -22.81 -14.28
C PHE A 14 -20.95 -21.91 -13.05
N ALA A 15 -21.83 -22.01 -12.06
CA ALA A 15 -21.81 -21.11 -10.91
C ALA A 15 -20.48 -21.15 -10.09
N PRO A 16 -19.91 -22.32 -9.71
CA PRO A 16 -18.63 -22.33 -8.97
C PRO A 16 -17.45 -21.97 -9.88
N MET A 17 -17.43 -22.43 -11.13
CA MET A 17 -16.37 -22.09 -12.10
C MET A 17 -16.33 -20.59 -12.41
N ILE A 18 -17.50 -19.95 -12.58
CA ILE A 18 -17.62 -18.50 -12.76
C ILE A 18 -17.11 -17.74 -11.52
N ARG A 19 -17.35 -18.26 -10.31
CA ARG A 19 -16.84 -17.63 -9.08
C ARG A 19 -15.33 -17.67 -8.99
N TYR A 20 -14.70 -18.79 -9.33
CA TYR A 20 -13.24 -18.90 -9.36
C TYR A 20 -12.63 -18.07 -10.49
N THR A 21 -13.20 -18.09 -11.70
CA THR A 21 -12.70 -17.27 -12.81
C THR A 21 -12.83 -15.79 -12.50
N ALA A 22 -13.96 -15.34 -11.95
CA ALA A 22 -14.15 -13.95 -11.52
C ALA A 22 -13.17 -13.55 -10.42
N ALA A 23 -12.92 -14.42 -9.43
CA ALA A 23 -11.94 -14.17 -8.38
C ALA A 23 -10.52 -14.06 -8.94
N ILE A 24 -10.11 -14.96 -9.84
CA ILE A 24 -8.80 -14.92 -10.50
C ILE A 24 -8.66 -13.63 -11.32
N LEU A 25 -9.67 -13.26 -12.11
CA LEU A 25 -9.66 -12.03 -12.89
C LEU A 25 -9.54 -10.79 -12.00
N LEU A 26 -10.25 -10.76 -10.87
CA LEU A 26 -10.21 -9.63 -9.94
C LEU A 26 -8.84 -9.51 -9.26
N ILE A 27 -8.25 -10.63 -8.84
CA ILE A 27 -6.88 -10.65 -8.29
C ILE A 27 -5.87 -10.16 -9.34
N PHE A 28 -5.98 -10.64 -10.59
CA PHE A 28 -5.06 -10.25 -11.65
C PHE A 28 -5.20 -8.76 -12.02
N ALA A 29 -6.43 -8.25 -12.08
CA ALA A 29 -6.69 -6.83 -12.30
C ALA A 29 -6.08 -5.96 -11.19
N PHE A 30 -6.25 -6.37 -9.93
CA PHE A 30 -5.66 -5.64 -8.81
C PHE A 30 -4.13 -5.68 -8.83
N ALA A 31 -3.54 -6.84 -9.15
CA ALA A 31 -2.09 -6.97 -9.30
C ALA A 31 -1.55 -6.05 -10.40
N ILE A 32 -2.18 -6.02 -11.59
CA ILE A 32 -1.79 -5.12 -12.69
C ILE A 32 -1.86 -3.66 -12.23
N GLN A 33 -2.89 -3.29 -11.46
CA GLN A 33 -3.03 -1.94 -10.93
C GLN A 33 -1.91 -1.57 -9.93
N THR A 34 -1.40 -2.52 -9.14
CA THR A 34 -0.30 -2.26 -8.20
C THR A 34 1.04 -2.05 -8.92
N PHE A 35 1.27 -2.71 -10.05
CA PHE A 35 2.57 -2.70 -10.75
C PHE A 35 2.70 -1.68 -11.88
N LYS A 36 2.10 -0.48 -11.77
CA LYS A 36 2.20 0.56 -12.82
C LYS A 36 3.66 0.85 -13.23
N GLY A 37 4.55 1.07 -12.25
CA GLY A 37 5.97 1.26 -12.51
C GLY A 37 6.73 -0.02 -12.91
N GLY A 38 6.19 -1.21 -12.67
CA GLY A 38 6.85 -2.47 -12.99
C GLY A 38 7.01 -2.68 -14.50
N PHE A 39 6.04 -2.21 -15.29
CA PHE A 39 6.04 -2.39 -16.74
C PHE A 39 7.20 -1.64 -17.43
N VAL A 40 7.51 -0.41 -17.01
CA VAL A 40 8.61 0.37 -17.60
C VAL A 40 9.99 -0.23 -17.27
N ILE A 41 10.14 -0.81 -16.08
CA ILE A 41 11.35 -1.59 -15.72
C ILE A 41 11.44 -2.85 -16.60
N PHE A 42 10.33 -3.56 -16.78
CA PHE A 42 10.29 -4.74 -17.63
C PHE A 42 10.66 -4.40 -19.08
N ASP A 43 10.08 -3.34 -19.65
CA ASP A 43 10.41 -2.83 -20.99
C ASP A 43 11.91 -2.47 -21.13
N TYR A 44 12.50 -1.88 -20.09
CA TYR A 44 13.93 -1.58 -20.06
C TYR A 44 14.80 -2.85 -20.11
N TYR A 45 14.46 -3.89 -19.35
CA TYR A 45 15.22 -5.15 -19.37
C TYR A 45 14.99 -5.95 -20.65
N ALA A 46 13.77 -5.96 -21.17
CA ALA A 46 13.45 -6.62 -22.44
C ALA A 46 14.14 -5.95 -23.64
N ASN A 47 14.32 -4.61 -23.60
CA ASN A 47 14.90 -3.86 -24.72
C ASN A 47 15.88 -2.75 -24.28
N THR A 48 16.92 -3.10 -23.52
CA THR A 48 17.91 -2.13 -23.03
C THR A 48 18.58 -1.34 -24.16
N ALA A 49 18.78 -1.99 -25.33
CA ALA A 49 19.39 -1.35 -26.49
C ALA A 49 18.57 -0.15 -26.99
N ALA A 50 17.24 -0.24 -27.04
CA ALA A 50 16.39 0.88 -27.45
C ALA A 50 16.52 2.08 -26.50
N PHE A 51 16.59 1.84 -25.19
CA PHE A 51 16.81 2.90 -24.20
C PHE A 51 18.23 3.48 -24.28
N ALA A 52 19.23 2.64 -24.50
CA ALA A 52 20.62 3.08 -24.66
C ALA A 52 20.82 3.91 -25.94
N LYS A 53 20.09 3.61 -27.02
CA LYS A 53 20.08 4.41 -28.27
C LYS A 53 19.66 5.85 -28.03
N ASN A 54 18.69 6.10 -27.15
CA ASN A 54 18.22 7.45 -26.83
C ASN A 54 18.88 8.06 -25.58
N CYS A 55 19.92 7.44 -25.01
CA CYS A 55 20.56 7.94 -23.79
C CYS A 55 21.18 9.34 -23.98
N ILE A 56 20.88 10.28 -23.07
CA ILE A 56 21.47 11.63 -23.10
C ILE A 56 22.89 11.68 -22.55
N ASN A 57 23.28 10.69 -21.73
CA ASN A 57 24.59 10.61 -21.06
C ASN A 57 25.63 9.86 -21.90
N LYS A 58 25.45 9.72 -23.22
CA LYS A 58 26.40 9.03 -24.11
C LYS A 58 27.81 9.62 -24.05
N ALA A 59 27.90 10.94 -23.91
CA ALA A 59 29.17 11.66 -23.80
C ALA A 59 29.90 11.43 -22.46
N LYS A 60 29.27 10.74 -21.49
CA LYS A 60 29.81 10.46 -20.16
C LYS A 60 29.89 8.95 -19.92
N PRO A 61 30.79 8.22 -20.61
CA PRO A 61 30.87 6.76 -20.54
C PRO A 61 31.17 6.24 -19.11
N LYS A 62 31.88 7.02 -18.29
CA LYS A 62 32.19 6.72 -16.88
C LYS A 62 30.94 6.51 -16.01
N LEU A 63 29.76 6.99 -16.43
CA LEU A 63 28.51 6.84 -15.68
C LEU A 63 27.82 5.48 -15.90
N HIS A 64 28.26 4.68 -16.88
CA HIS A 64 27.63 3.39 -17.22
C HIS A 64 26.09 3.46 -17.28
N CYS A 65 25.57 4.54 -17.87
CA CYS A 65 24.14 4.87 -17.80
C CYS A 65 23.27 3.86 -18.56
N ASN A 66 23.71 3.39 -19.73
CA ASN A 66 23.02 2.35 -20.51
C ASN A 66 21.51 2.60 -20.71
N GLY A 67 21.11 3.86 -20.92
CA GLY A 67 19.69 4.22 -21.12
C GLY A 67 18.85 4.35 -19.84
N LYS A 68 19.41 4.13 -18.64
CA LYS A 68 18.69 4.27 -17.35
C LYS A 68 18.05 5.66 -17.16
N CYS A 69 18.66 6.70 -17.72
CA CYS A 69 18.09 8.06 -17.70
C CYS A 69 16.75 8.13 -18.43
N GLN A 70 16.58 7.39 -19.53
CA GLN A 70 15.34 7.38 -20.30
C GLN A 70 14.26 6.54 -19.61
N MET A 71 14.65 5.42 -18.98
CA MET A 71 13.74 4.63 -18.13
C MET A 71 13.17 5.50 -17.00
N MET A 72 14.04 6.21 -16.27
CA MET A 72 13.63 7.12 -15.19
C MET A 72 12.73 8.25 -15.69
N LYS A 73 13.02 8.82 -16.87
CA LYS A 73 12.18 9.85 -17.48
C LYS A 73 10.76 9.34 -17.77
N LYS A 74 10.63 8.13 -18.35
CA LYS A 74 9.32 7.51 -18.60
C LYS A 74 8.53 7.28 -17.31
N MET A 75 9.18 6.78 -16.26
CA MET A 75 8.54 6.60 -14.93
C MET A 75 7.94 7.89 -14.40
N GLN A 76 8.71 8.98 -14.43
CA GLN A 76 8.24 10.29 -13.95
C GLN A 76 7.09 10.84 -14.80
N GLU A 77 7.08 10.56 -16.10
CA GLU A 77 5.99 10.97 -16.99
C GLU A 77 4.71 10.19 -16.70
N GLU A 78 4.80 8.89 -16.44
CA GLU A 78 3.66 8.07 -16.01
C GLU A 78 3.10 8.50 -14.64
N GLU A 79 3.98 8.80 -13.68
CA GLU A 79 3.58 9.30 -12.36
C GLU A 79 2.85 10.66 -12.48
N LYS A 80 3.37 11.57 -13.30
CA LYS A 80 2.72 12.87 -13.57
C LYS A 80 1.38 12.72 -14.25
N LYS A 81 1.22 11.74 -15.14
CA LYS A 81 -0.08 11.44 -15.77
C LYS A 81 -1.06 10.91 -14.73
N ASP A 82 -0.62 10.05 -13.82
CA ASP A 82 -1.49 9.50 -12.76
C ASP A 82 -1.96 10.60 -11.79
N GLN A 83 -1.08 11.54 -11.42
CA GLN A 83 -1.42 12.70 -10.56
C GLN A 83 -2.40 13.68 -11.21
N GLN A 84 -2.50 13.69 -12.54
CA GLN A 84 -3.42 14.55 -13.28
C GLN A 84 -4.83 13.96 -13.41
N ILE A 85 -5.03 12.68 -13.08
CA ILE A 85 -6.35 12.04 -13.09
C ILE A 85 -7.15 12.55 -11.86
N PRO A 86 -8.22 13.34 -12.05
CA PRO A 86 -8.93 13.98 -10.93
C PRO A 86 -9.55 12.97 -9.96
N GLU A 87 -9.90 11.76 -10.41
CA GLU A 87 -10.50 10.71 -9.57
C GLU A 87 -9.55 10.15 -8.50
N ARG A 88 -8.22 10.22 -8.70
CA ARG A 88 -7.22 9.72 -7.73
C ARG A 88 -6.80 10.77 -6.70
N LYS A 89 -7.18 12.04 -6.87
CA LYS A 89 -6.86 13.12 -5.91
C LYS A 89 -7.62 13.00 -4.58
N PHE A 90 -8.58 12.09 -4.47
CA PHE A 90 -9.34 11.85 -3.25
C PHE A 90 -8.56 11.09 -2.16
N GLU A 91 -7.47 10.41 -2.50
CA GLU A 91 -6.71 9.59 -1.53
C GLU A 91 -5.78 10.41 -0.61
N ASN A 92 -5.49 11.68 -0.93
CA ASN A 92 -4.62 12.55 -0.10
C ASN A 92 -5.38 13.62 0.71
N LYS A 93 -6.71 13.56 0.74
CA LYS A 93 -7.54 14.34 1.65
C LYS A 93 -8.16 13.37 2.65
N ILE A 94 -7.39 13.02 3.69
CA ILE A 94 -8.00 12.51 4.92
C ILE A 94 -8.72 13.70 5.55
N GLU A 95 -9.90 14.01 5.05
CA GLU A 95 -10.84 14.88 5.75
C GLU A 95 -11.35 14.05 6.93
N VAL A 96 -10.82 14.33 8.12
CA VAL A 96 -11.30 13.76 9.36
C VAL A 96 -12.76 14.20 9.51
N LEU A 97 -13.70 13.39 9.03
CA LEU A 97 -15.11 13.50 9.42
C LEU A 97 -15.22 13.04 10.88
N SER A 98 -14.84 13.95 11.79
CA SER A 98 -15.15 13.81 13.21
C SER A 98 -16.64 14.03 13.39
N SER A 99 -17.44 12.97 13.27
CA SER A 99 -18.83 12.99 13.72
C SER A 99 -18.92 12.37 15.10
N ALA A 100 -19.47 13.11 16.05
CA ALA A 100 -19.67 12.70 17.45
C ALA A 100 -20.52 11.42 17.62
N SER A 101 -21.12 10.92 16.54
CA SER A 101 -21.91 9.69 16.47
C SER A 101 -21.11 8.39 16.45
N PHE A 102 -19.78 8.41 16.26
CA PHE A 102 -18.96 7.19 16.22
C PHE A 102 -18.53 6.66 17.60
N PHE A 103 -18.66 7.46 18.66
CA PHE A 103 -18.29 7.04 20.01
C PHE A 103 -19.54 6.59 20.78
N CYS A 104 -19.76 5.27 20.86
CA CYS A 104 -20.67 4.71 21.84
C CYS A 104 -19.96 4.68 23.19
N THR A 105 -20.00 5.80 23.93
CA THR A 105 -19.57 5.81 25.34
C THR A 105 -20.65 5.11 26.16
N LYS A 106 -20.63 3.78 26.20
CA LYS A 106 -21.26 3.06 27.29
C LYS A 106 -20.44 3.38 28.53
N ALA A 107 -20.90 4.37 29.30
CA ALA A 107 -20.36 4.65 30.62
C ALA A 107 -20.65 3.44 31.52
N THR A 108 -19.72 2.50 31.57
CA THR A 108 -19.73 1.48 32.61
C THR A 108 -19.40 2.20 33.91
N THR A 109 -20.39 2.38 34.77
CA THR A 109 -20.17 2.89 36.12
C THR A 109 -19.32 1.88 36.89
N PHE A 110 -18.01 2.12 36.93
CA PHE A 110 -17.11 1.38 37.81
C PHE A 110 -17.31 1.90 39.23
N SER A 111 -17.97 1.11 40.07
CA SER A 111 -18.11 1.43 41.49
C SER A 111 -16.78 1.18 42.19
N MET A 112 -16.05 2.25 42.47
CA MET A 112 -14.78 2.16 43.20
C MET A 112 -15.05 1.83 44.67
N LEU A 113 -14.60 0.66 45.14
CA LEU A 113 -14.56 0.36 46.57
C LEU A 113 -13.39 1.15 47.19
N ALA A 114 -13.69 2.03 48.13
CA ALA A 114 -12.71 2.82 48.84
C ALA A 114 -11.87 1.94 49.78
N SER A 115 -10.65 1.61 49.38
CA SER A 115 -9.65 1.03 50.28
C SER A 115 -9.03 2.13 51.13
N LYS A 116 -9.17 2.03 52.45
CA LYS A 116 -8.52 2.93 53.42
C LYS A 116 -6.99 2.88 53.22
N ALA A 117 -6.39 4.04 52.99
CA ALA A 117 -4.95 4.19 52.93
C ALA A 117 -4.36 4.10 54.35
N THR A 118 -3.41 3.18 54.56
CA THR A 118 -2.45 3.26 55.66
C THR A 118 -1.12 3.70 55.08
N ALA A 119 -0.67 4.88 55.48
CA ALA A 119 0.64 5.41 55.13
C ALA A 119 1.74 4.49 55.68
N VAL A 120 2.65 4.05 54.82
CA VAL A 120 3.97 3.57 55.24
C VAL A 120 5.01 4.14 54.28
N GLU A 121 5.80 5.03 54.86
CA GLU A 121 7.00 5.66 54.34
C GLU A 121 8.15 4.66 54.24
N LYS A 122 8.92 4.70 53.14
CA LYS A 122 10.40 4.71 53.15
C LYS A 122 11.02 4.79 51.75
N ASP A 123 11.82 5.83 51.60
CA ASP A 123 12.98 6.05 50.74
C ASP A 123 13.50 4.85 49.94
N HIS A 124 13.64 5.02 48.62
CA HIS A 124 14.86 4.65 47.89
C HIS A 124 15.03 5.54 46.64
N PRO A 125 16.25 6.06 46.36
CA PRO A 125 16.49 7.03 45.31
C PRO A 125 16.43 6.40 43.91
N LEU A 126 15.55 6.92 43.05
CA LEU A 126 15.52 6.60 41.62
C LEU A 126 16.77 7.19 40.97
N THR A 127 17.76 6.34 40.75
CA THR A 127 18.91 6.66 39.90
C THR A 127 18.38 7.00 38.51
N GLU A 128 18.54 8.25 38.11
CA GLU A 128 18.30 8.75 36.76
C GLU A 128 19.09 7.91 35.75
N MET A 129 18.41 7.03 35.03
CA MET A 129 18.96 6.50 33.78
C MET A 129 18.85 7.60 32.72
N ALA A 130 19.90 8.41 32.65
CA ALA A 130 20.11 9.42 31.63
C ALA A 130 20.09 8.80 30.23
N TYR A 131 18.94 8.85 29.55
CA TYR A 131 18.84 8.53 28.13
C TYR A 131 19.15 9.77 27.29
N ALA A 132 20.41 10.21 27.31
CA ALA A 132 20.90 11.25 26.43
C ALA A 132 21.63 10.61 25.24
N PHE A 133 20.89 10.11 24.26
CA PHE A 133 21.49 9.54 23.03
C PHE A 133 21.03 10.17 21.72
N PHE A 134 20.26 11.26 21.72
CA PHE A 134 20.05 12.00 20.46
C PHE A 134 19.76 13.48 20.70
N HIS A 135 20.70 14.33 20.31
CA HIS A 135 20.43 15.73 19.98
C HIS A 135 20.88 15.95 18.53
N PRO A 136 19.98 16.29 17.59
CA PRO A 136 20.39 16.72 16.26
C PRO A 136 21.06 18.11 16.33
N PRO A 137 21.99 18.42 15.41
CA PRO A 137 22.67 19.71 15.38
C PRO A 137 21.68 20.85 15.10
N GLN A 138 21.72 21.90 15.92
CA GLN A 138 21.04 23.16 15.64
C GLN A 138 22.00 24.06 14.86
N ALA A 139 21.49 24.62 13.76
CA ALA A 139 22.18 25.63 12.94
C ALA A 139 22.14 27.01 13.59
#